data_AF-I1NZV5-F1
#
_entry.id   AF-I1NZV5-F1
#
_cell.length_a   1.000
_cell.length_b   1.000
_cell.length_c   1.000
_cell.angle_alpha   90.00
_cell.angle_beta   90.00
_cell.angle_gamma   90.00
#
_symmetry.space_group_name_H-M   'P 1'
#
loop_
_entity.id
_entity.type
_entity.pdbx_description
1 polymer ?
#
loop_
_entity_poly.entity_id
_entity_poly.type
_entity_poly.pdbx_seq_one_letter_code
_entity_poly.pdbx_strand_id
1 'polypeptide(L)'
;MELNYAWHQGDTFDHLTTWIEEARRLGVGGAKLTICFIGNKCDLSDRRAVSYEEGEQFAKQNALLFIEASAKAAHNVNEAFTLTARAMCHKVEDAWVCLMRKFDP
;
A
#
# COMPACT_ATOMS: atom_id res chain seq x y z
N MET A 1 -5.23 8.65 6.80
CA MET A 1 -5.70 9.93 6.23
C MET A 1 -6.35 9.57 4.91
N GLU A 2 -7.66 9.79 4.77
CA GLU A 2 -8.44 9.32 3.62
C GLU A 2 -7.98 10.01 2.33
N LEU A 3 -7.25 9.27 1.49
CA LEU A 3 -7.00 9.67 0.11
C LEU A 3 -8.31 9.56 -0.67
N ASN A 4 -9.12 10.60 -0.57
CA ASN A 4 -10.38 10.80 -1.30
C ASN A 4 -10.15 11.26 -2.75
N TYR A 5 -9.00 11.00 -3.34
CA TYR A 5 -8.78 11.24 -4.76
C TYR A 5 -9.35 10.07 -5.54
N ALA A 6 -10.52 10.34 -6.09
CA ALA A 6 -11.28 9.43 -6.91
C ALA A 6 -10.42 8.86 -8.03
N TRP A 7 -10.65 7.58 -8.31
CA TRP A 7 -10.31 6.82 -9.50
C TRP A 7 -10.82 7.47 -10.81
N HIS A 8 -10.57 8.76 -11.03
CA HIS A 8 -11.22 9.56 -12.09
C HIS A 8 -10.29 10.43 -12.94
N GLN A 9 -8.99 10.53 -12.66
CA GLN A 9 -8.06 11.27 -13.52
C GLN A 9 -6.68 10.63 -13.52
N GLY A 10 -6.08 10.48 -14.70
CA GLY A 10 -4.72 9.93 -14.90
C GLY A 10 -3.65 10.66 -14.09
N ASP A 11 -3.86 11.94 -13.78
CA ASP A 11 -3.00 12.77 -12.91
C ASP A 11 -2.81 12.18 -11.50
N THR A 12 -3.69 11.29 -11.05
CA THR A 12 -3.61 10.67 -9.72
C THR A 12 -2.35 9.82 -9.56
N PHE A 13 -1.89 9.14 -10.61
CA PHE A 13 -0.70 8.27 -10.52
C PHE A 13 0.61 9.04 -10.42
N ASP A 14 0.71 10.18 -11.10
CA ASP A 14 1.88 11.06 -11.00
C ASP A 14 1.98 11.63 -9.58
N HIS A 15 0.86 12.11 -9.04
CA HIS A 15 0.80 12.56 -7.65
C HIS A 15 1.11 11.43 -6.66
N LEU A 16 0.59 10.21 -6.89
CA LEU A 16 0.87 9.06 -6.03
C LEU A 16 2.37 8.72 -6.01
N THR A 17 3.05 8.82 -7.14
CA THR A 17 4.50 8.56 -7.24
C THR A 17 5.28 9.55 -6.38
N THR A 18 4.96 10.85 -6.46
CA THR A 18 5.56 11.86 -5.57
C THR A 18 5.30 11.56 -4.09
N TRP A 19 4.08 11.19 -3.74
CA TRP A 19 3.73 10.83 -2.36
C TRP A 19 4.51 9.61 -1.85
N ILE A 20 4.71 8.60 -2.69
CA ILE A 20 5.49 7.40 -2.36
C ILE A 20 6.95 7.78 -2.08
N GLU A 21 7.54 8.64 -2.91
CA GLU A 21 8.91 9.13 -2.73
C GLU A 21 9.05 9.95 -1.45
N GLU A 22 8.11 10.85 -1.18
CA GLU A 22 8.09 11.64 0.06
C GLU A 22 7.95 10.75 1.30
N ALA A 23 7.04 9.77 1.27
CA ALA A 23 6.85 8.82 2.36
C ALA A 23 8.12 8.02 2.64
N ARG A 24 8.82 7.57 1.58
CA ARG A 24 10.11 6.89 1.69
C ARG A 24 11.20 7.80 2.25
N ARG A 25 11.24 9.06 1.82
CA ARG A 25 12.22 10.06 2.28
C ARG A 25 12.04 10.42 3.76
N LEU A 26 10.78 10.51 4.21
CA LEU A 26 10.42 10.80 5.60
C LEU A 26 10.53 9.56 6.52
N GLY A 27 10.70 8.37 5.96
CA GLY A 27 10.94 7.14 6.71
C GLY A 27 12.20 7.25 7.57
N VAL A 28 12.01 7.55 8.86
CA VAL A 28 13.09 7.79 9.82
C VAL A 28 13.95 6.51 10.00
N GLY A 29 15.27 6.65 9.85
CA GLY A 29 16.24 5.69 10.40
C GLY A 29 16.51 4.41 9.60
N GLY A 30 16.18 4.35 8.31
CA GLY A 30 16.46 3.16 7.48
C GLY A 30 15.50 1.98 7.71
N ALA A 31 14.41 2.21 8.44
CA ALA A 31 13.33 1.23 8.58
C ALA A 31 12.63 1.01 7.23
N LYS A 32 12.44 -0.26 6.85
CA LYS A 32 11.74 -0.64 5.61
C LYS A 32 10.25 -0.29 5.73
N LEU A 33 9.87 0.92 5.31
CA LEU A 33 8.47 1.36 5.29
C LEU A 33 7.59 0.36 4.51
N THR A 34 6.42 0.05 5.06
CA THR A 34 5.38 -0.73 4.37
C THR A 34 4.28 0.21 3.96
N ILE A 35 4.09 0.36 2.65
CA ILE A 35 3.04 1.20 2.08
C ILE A 35 1.99 0.28 1.45
N CYS A 36 0.72 0.50 1.79
CA CYS A 36 -0.42 -0.15 1.16
C CYS A 36 -1.18 0.86 0.31
N PHE A 37 -1.24 0.60 -0.99
CA PHE A 37 -2.06 1.34 -1.93
C PHE A 37 -3.48 0.79 -1.89
N ILE A 38 -4.45 1.62 -1.48
CA ILE A 38 -5.84 1.21 -1.32
C ILE A 38 -6.69 1.83 -2.42
N GLY A 39 -7.27 0.96 -3.21
CA GLY A 39 -8.28 1.25 -4.20
C GLY A 39 -9.65 1.54 -3.62
N ASN A 40 -9.88 2.74 -3.09
CA ASN A 40 -11.15 3.06 -2.43
C ASN A 40 -12.32 3.25 -3.42
N LYS A 41 -13.56 3.11 -2.94
CA LYS A 41 -14.83 3.27 -3.69
C LYS A 41 -15.07 2.18 -4.74
N CYS A 42 -14.59 0.96 -4.49
CA CYS A 42 -14.76 -0.16 -5.42
C CYS A 42 -16.24 -0.58 -5.65
N ASP A 43 -17.16 -0.09 -4.81
CA ASP A 43 -18.62 -0.24 -4.99
C ASP A 43 -19.17 0.52 -6.21
N LEU A 44 -18.42 1.48 -6.75
CA LEU A 44 -18.78 2.25 -7.94
C LEU A 44 -18.14 1.67 -9.21
N SER A 45 -18.27 0.36 -9.42
CA SER A 45 -17.65 -0.36 -10.56
C SER A 45 -18.01 0.25 -11.92
N ASP A 46 -19.24 0.72 -12.08
CA ASP A 46 -19.74 1.27 -13.34
C ASP A 46 -19.12 2.64 -13.70
N ARG A 47 -18.44 3.28 -12.73
CA ARG A 47 -17.74 4.55 -12.90
C ARG A 47 -16.22 4.41 -12.80
N ARG A 48 -15.73 3.18 -12.89
CA ARG A 48 -14.30 2.87 -12.78
C ARG A 48 -13.54 3.50 -13.96
N ALA A 49 -12.55 4.36 -13.67
CA ALA A 49 -11.64 4.88 -14.70
C ALA A 49 -10.32 4.12 -14.81
N VAL A 50 -9.99 3.28 -13.82
CA VAL A 50 -8.77 2.46 -13.82
C VAL A 50 -9.17 1.02 -13.47
N SER A 51 -8.65 0.06 -14.22
CA SER A 51 -8.89 -1.36 -13.97
C SER A 51 -8.20 -1.85 -12.68
N TYR A 52 -8.64 -2.99 -12.16
CA TYR A 52 -7.95 -3.64 -11.04
C TYR A 52 -6.51 -3.98 -11.44
N GLU A 53 -6.32 -4.46 -12.67
CA GLU A 53 -5.05 -4.88 -13.24
C GLU A 53 -4.05 -3.72 -13.33
N GLU A 54 -4.50 -2.54 -13.75
CA GLU A 54 -3.65 -1.34 -13.78
C GLU A 54 -3.22 -0.91 -12.36
N GLY A 55 -4.14 -0.94 -11.40
CA GLY A 55 -3.82 -0.63 -9.99
C GLY A 55 -2.85 -1.64 -9.38
N GLU A 56 -3.05 -2.93 -9.66
CA GLU A 56 -2.16 -4.00 -9.22
C GLU A 56 -0.77 -3.88 -9.85
N GLN A 57 -0.71 -3.59 -11.15
CA GLN A 57 0.54 -3.39 -11.88
C GLN A 57 1.31 -2.18 -11.34
N PHE A 58 0.63 -1.06 -11.08
CA PHE A 58 1.25 0.13 -10.47
C PHE A 58 1.82 -0.18 -9.09
N ALA A 59 1.08 -0.91 -8.25
CA ALA A 59 1.54 -1.31 -6.94
C ALA A 59 2.76 -2.24 -7.00
N LYS A 60 2.75 -3.23 -7.92
CA LYS A 60 3.89 -4.13 -8.17
C LYS A 60 5.13 -3.36 -8.58
N GLN A 61 5.01 -2.44 -9.55
CA GLN A 61 6.11 -1.59 -10.02
C GLN A 61 6.73 -0.74 -8.91
N ASN A 62 5.89 -0.28 -7.98
CA ASN A 62 6.31 0.55 -6.85
C ASN A 62 6.57 -0.25 -5.57
N ALA A 63 6.56 -1.57 -5.59
CA ALA A 63 6.73 -2.44 -4.42
C ALA A 63 5.80 -2.08 -3.24
N LEU A 64 4.53 -1.81 -3.55
CA LEU A 64 3.45 -1.52 -2.61
C LEU A 64 2.55 -2.74 -2.45
N LEU A 65 1.88 -2.85 -1.30
CA LEU A 65 0.72 -3.74 -1.16
C LEU A 65 -0.47 -3.11 -1.90
N PHE A 66 -1.37 -3.92 -2.46
CA PHE A 66 -2.57 -3.44 -3.12
C PHE A 66 -3.82 -4.17 -2.65
N ILE A 67 -4.90 -3.42 -2.45
CA ILE A 67 -6.23 -3.95 -2.17
C ILE A 67 -7.28 -2.93 -2.59
N GLU A 68 -8.38 -3.38 -3.17
CA GLU A 68 -9.57 -2.54 -3.38
C GLU A 68 -10.50 -2.63 -2.18
N ALA A 69 -11.04 -1.49 -1.78
CA ALA A 69 -11.94 -1.39 -0.63
C ALA A 69 -13.07 -0.40 -0.90
N SER A 70 -14.15 -0.53 -0.14
CA SER A 70 -15.20 0.47 -0.07
C SER A 70 -15.49 0.77 1.38
N ALA A 71 -15.11 1.97 1.82
CA ALA A 71 -15.49 2.47 3.13
C ALA A 71 -17.02 2.54 3.28
N LYS A 72 -17.74 2.85 2.20
CA LYS A 72 -19.20 2.96 2.18
C LYS A 72 -19.90 1.61 2.34
N ALA A 73 -19.41 0.58 1.64
CA ALA A 73 -19.96 -0.77 1.71
C ALA A 73 -19.33 -1.60 2.84
N ALA A 74 -18.44 -1.02 3.65
CA ALA A 74 -17.60 -1.71 4.62
C ALA A 74 -16.85 -2.92 4.02
N HIS A 75 -16.51 -2.86 2.73
CA HIS A 75 -15.86 -3.93 2.00
C HIS A 75 -14.33 -3.78 2.06
N ASN A 76 -13.62 -4.84 2.43
CA ASN A 76 -12.16 -4.92 2.47
C ASN A 76 -11.44 -3.87 3.35
N VAL A 77 -12.17 -3.11 4.16
CA VAL A 77 -11.58 -2.10 5.04
C VAL A 77 -10.71 -2.78 6.10
N ASN A 78 -11.24 -3.80 6.79
CA ASN A 78 -10.52 -4.52 7.83
C ASN A 78 -9.35 -5.34 7.25
N GLU A 79 -9.57 -5.92 6.08
CA GLU A 79 -8.59 -6.68 5.32
C GLU A 79 -7.40 -5.80 4.93
N ALA A 80 -7.63 -4.55 4.52
CA ALA A 80 -6.56 -3.61 4.19
C ALA A 80 -5.66 -3.31 5.41
N PHE A 81 -6.25 -3.07 6.58
CA PHE A 81 -5.49 -2.88 7.82
C PHE A 81 -4.74 -4.15 8.23
N THR A 82 -5.42 -5.30 8.18
CA THR A 82 -4.84 -6.60 8.57
C THR A 82 -3.67 -6.98 7.67
N LEU A 83 -3.81 -6.80 6.34
CA LEU A 83 -2.77 -7.06 5.36
C LEU A 83 -1.52 -6.21 5.64
N THR A 84 -1.73 -4.91 5.88
CA THR A 84 -0.64 -3.97 6.16
C THR A 84 0.07 -4.33 7.47
N ALA A 85 -0.68 -4.63 8.53
CA ALA A 85 -0.12 -5.00 9.83
C ALA A 85 0.70 -6.30 9.74
N ARG A 86 0.17 -7.34 9.07
CA ARG A 86 0.88 -8.61 8.88
C ARG A 86 2.20 -8.41 8.12
N ALA A 87 2.18 -7.64 7.04
CA ALA A 87 3.39 -7.35 6.28
C ALA A 87 4.44 -6.57 7.09
N MET A 88 4.01 -5.68 7.98
CA MET A 88 4.91 -5.01 8.92
C MET A 88 5.51 -5.99 9.93
N CYS A 89 4.70 -6.87 10.54
CA CYS A 89 5.17 -7.87 11.49
C CYS A 89 6.20 -8.82 10.86
N HIS A 90 5.92 -9.34 9.66
CA HIS A 90 6.86 -10.24 8.96
C HIS A 90 8.21 -9.55 8.70
N LYS A 91 8.22 -8.28 8.28
CA LYS A 91 9.49 -7.54 8.07
C LYS A 91 10.30 -7.39 9.36
N VAL A 92 9.62 -7.20 10.49
CA VAL A 92 10.26 -7.10 11.81
C VAL A 92 10.84 -8.46 12.19
N GLU A 93 10.08 -9.55 12.07
CA GLU A 93 10.54 -10.92 12.32
C GLU A 93 11.75 -11.29 11.46
N ASP A 94 11.70 -11.02 10.15
CA ASP A 94 12.81 -11.28 9.23
C ASP A 94 14.06 -10.50 9.62
N ALA A 95 13.90 -9.23 10.03
CA ALA A 95 15.01 -8.41 10.49
C ALA A 95 15.63 -8.98 11.78
N TRP A 96 14.80 -9.42 12.72
CA TRP A 96 15.26 -10.07 13.96
C TRP A 96 15.99 -11.39 13.68
N VAL A 97 15.45 -12.26 12.81
CA VAL A 97 16.09 -13.53 12.44
C VAL A 97 17.44 -13.28 11.77
N CYS A 98 17.50 -12.31 10.86
CA CYS A 98 18.74 -11.95 10.17
C CYS A 98 19.78 -11.37 11.13
N LEU A 99 19.35 -10.59 12.13
CA LEU A 99 20.23 -10.09 13.19
C LEU A 99 20.77 -11.26 14.03
N MET A 100 19.90 -12.15 14.51
CA MET A 100 20.31 -13.29 15.34
C MET A 100 21.32 -14.20 14.63
N ARG A 101 21.13 -14.46 13.33
CA ARG A 101 22.10 -15.24 12.52
C ARG A 101 23.48 -14.59 12.38
N LYS A 102 23.59 -13.26 12.48
CA LYS A 102 24.90 -12.57 12.45
C LYS A 102 25.69 -12.73 13.75
N PHE A 103 25.03 -13.15 14.83
CA PHE A 103 25.63 -13.34 16.15
C PHE A 103 25.70 -14.81 16.58
N ASP A 104 25.36 -15.73 15.67
CA ASP A 104 25.57 -17.17 15.87
C ASP A 104 27.01 -17.49 15.40
N PRO A 105 27.93 -17.89 16.30
CA PRO A 105 29.37 -18.02 16.03
C PRO A 105 29.78 -19.21 15.16
#